data_AF-A0A9D2NBP1-F1
#
_entry.id   AF-A0A9D2NBP1-F1
#
_cell.length_a   1.000
_cell.length_b   1.000
_cell.length_c   1.000
_cell.angle_alpha   90.00
_cell.angle_beta   90.00
_cell.angle_gamma   90.00
#
_symmetry.space_group_name_H-M   'P 1'
#
loop_
_entity.id
_entity.type
_entity.pdbx_description
1 polymer ?
#
loop_
_entity_poly.entity_id
_entity_poly.type
_entity_poly.pdbx_seq_one_letter_code
_entity_poly.pdbx_strand_id
1 'polypeptide(L)'
;MQKNEKKSILWIDCAKFLAILAVLIDHGKGILYEGETIQYISFFSVSVFFFLSGMTSWYSLERRRPEEGLSRWTARRLWRIIAPYLVAVAVCQFLKSGFTLSLGPYVLWVLNFNLEGQFYFVLIYLQLIAAAPALYLLTVFCRRGRLTFLWRLLYLAAALTVSIFCVKHTFALQTYGGGNYLLGGTYLFLFVMGMIAADMQIAVRYLSRAVFCAATSAVLFAAALAFLLTDRLAMDEALFGWLLRVNPPGITLTVYSLSVIFLIFSWCSLGVLTGSRAVGHILAGTAWLGRYTLYVFLYHMIILDYLPVVFPALSEMSVLKTTVYLGTMCALPIGGKLLYDRLRRSLFRKAAEERKDMTERRSAA
;
A
#
# COMPACT_ATOMS: atom_id res chain seq x y z
N MET A 1 -22.78 -17.43 2.96
CA MET A 1 -22.12 -16.10 2.88
C MET A 1 -20.58 -16.12 2.75
N GLN A 2 -19.85 -17.19 3.09
CA GLN A 2 -18.36 -17.23 3.08
C GLN A 2 -17.64 -17.16 1.70
N LYS A 3 -18.30 -17.48 0.57
CA LYS A 3 -17.63 -17.63 -0.73
C LYS A 3 -17.36 -16.30 -1.44
N ASN A 4 -18.15 -15.25 -1.17
CA ASN A 4 -17.99 -13.92 -1.75
C ASN A 4 -16.96 -13.06 -0.98
N GLU A 5 -16.80 -13.24 0.33
CA GLU A 5 -15.81 -12.53 1.14
C GLU A 5 -14.37 -12.93 0.82
N LYS A 6 -14.13 -14.23 0.60
CA LYS A 6 -12.80 -14.72 0.15
C LYS A 6 -12.42 -14.12 -1.22
N LYS A 7 -13.41 -13.83 -2.07
CA LYS A 7 -13.20 -13.21 -3.40
C LYS A 7 -12.95 -11.69 -3.32
N SER A 8 -13.60 -10.96 -2.40
CA SER A 8 -13.38 -9.51 -2.26
C SER A 8 -12.01 -9.16 -1.67
N ILE A 9 -11.42 -10.05 -0.86
CA ILE A 9 -10.06 -9.88 -0.32
C ILE A 9 -8.99 -10.25 -1.36
N LEU A 10 -9.27 -11.22 -2.24
CA LEU A 10 -8.28 -11.74 -3.19
C LEU A 10 -7.74 -10.65 -4.13
N TRP A 11 -8.62 -9.90 -4.80
CA TRP A 11 -8.18 -8.88 -5.76
C TRP A 11 -7.47 -7.72 -5.07
N ILE A 12 -7.85 -7.38 -3.83
CA ILE A 12 -7.18 -6.35 -3.02
C ILE A 12 -5.73 -6.76 -2.77
N ASP A 13 -5.50 -8.01 -2.38
CA ASP A 13 -4.15 -8.51 -2.15
C ASP A 13 -3.37 -8.63 -3.47
N CYS A 14 -3.99 -9.05 -4.58
CA CYS A 14 -3.36 -8.98 -5.90
C CYS A 14 -2.95 -7.55 -6.28
N ALA A 15 -3.84 -6.57 -6.04
CA ALA A 15 -3.59 -5.17 -6.35
C ALA A 15 -2.44 -4.59 -5.51
N LYS A 16 -2.33 -4.97 -4.22
CA LYS A 16 -1.17 -4.63 -3.39
C LYS A 16 0.12 -5.17 -4.01
N PHE A 17 0.13 -6.43 -4.46
CA PHE A 17 1.34 -7.00 -5.05
C PHE A 17 1.74 -6.29 -6.35
N LEU A 18 0.79 -6.00 -7.23
CA LEU A 18 1.08 -5.24 -8.45
C LEU A 18 1.56 -3.82 -8.14
N ALA A 19 0.99 -3.17 -7.12
CA ALA A 19 1.46 -1.87 -6.65
C ALA A 19 2.88 -1.94 -6.08
N ILE A 20 3.24 -2.97 -5.28
CA ILE A 20 4.61 -3.08 -4.76
C ILE A 20 5.61 -3.33 -5.88
N LEU A 21 5.28 -4.18 -6.86
CA LEU A 21 6.14 -4.40 -8.02
C LEU A 21 6.37 -3.11 -8.79
N ALA A 22 5.33 -2.28 -8.96
CA ALA A 22 5.48 -0.98 -9.58
C ALA A 22 6.40 -0.04 -8.77
N VAL A 23 6.36 -0.04 -7.44
CA VAL A 23 7.36 0.70 -6.62
C VAL A 23 8.78 0.21 -6.91
N LEU A 24 8.99 -1.11 -6.95
CA LEU A 24 10.31 -1.68 -7.20
C LEU A 24 10.85 -1.33 -8.59
N ILE A 25 9.96 -1.29 -9.59
CA ILE A 25 10.30 -0.87 -10.95
C ILE A 25 10.67 0.61 -10.95
N ASP A 26 9.83 1.49 -10.39
CA ASP A 26 10.08 2.94 -10.36
C ASP A 26 11.45 3.27 -9.74
N HIS A 27 11.74 2.70 -8.57
CA HIS A 27 13.02 2.91 -7.88
C HIS A 27 14.20 2.18 -8.54
N GLY A 28 13.96 1.29 -9.51
CA GLY A 28 15.00 0.60 -10.27
C GLY A 28 15.58 1.42 -11.43
N LYS A 29 15.03 2.61 -11.74
CA LYS A 29 15.55 3.48 -12.81
C LYS A 29 17.02 3.87 -12.54
N GLY A 30 17.85 3.85 -13.59
CA GLY A 30 19.29 4.09 -13.52
C GLY A 30 20.10 2.88 -13.03
N ILE A 31 19.45 1.81 -12.57
CA ILE A 31 20.11 0.56 -12.13
C ILE A 31 19.70 -0.63 -13.01
N LEU A 32 18.40 -0.76 -13.27
CA LEU A 32 17.78 -1.86 -14.01
C LEU A 32 17.38 -1.48 -15.44
N TYR A 33 17.09 -0.20 -15.67
CA TYR A 33 16.72 0.37 -16.96
C TYR A 33 16.92 1.90 -16.95
N GLU A 34 16.98 2.53 -18.12
CA GLU A 34 17.10 3.99 -18.26
C GLU A 34 15.81 4.69 -18.72
N GLY A 35 15.00 4.01 -19.55
CA GLY A 35 13.85 4.62 -20.22
C GLY A 35 12.77 5.17 -19.28
N GLU A 36 12.40 6.44 -19.45
CA GLU A 36 11.38 7.10 -18.64
C GLU A 36 9.98 6.48 -18.79
N THR A 37 9.68 5.91 -19.97
CA THR A 37 8.40 5.25 -20.24
C THR A 37 8.08 4.16 -19.21
N ILE A 38 9.08 3.33 -18.86
CA ILE A 38 8.91 2.27 -17.87
C ILE A 38 8.59 2.88 -16.50
N GLN A 39 9.24 3.99 -16.16
CA GLN A 39 9.01 4.72 -14.93
C GLN A 39 7.59 5.31 -14.84
N TYR A 40 7.11 5.96 -15.90
CA TYR A 40 5.75 6.51 -15.96
C TYR A 40 4.69 5.41 -15.80
N ILE A 41 4.90 4.23 -16.40
CA ILE A 41 3.98 3.10 -16.26
C ILE A 41 3.85 2.67 -14.78
N SER A 42 4.89 2.83 -13.96
CA SER A 42 4.88 2.48 -12.53
C SER A 42 4.34 3.54 -11.57
N PHE A 43 4.11 4.78 -12.00
CA PHE A 43 3.72 5.90 -11.10
C PHE A 43 2.35 5.74 -10.42
N PHE A 44 1.51 4.77 -10.81
CA PHE A 44 0.25 4.51 -10.13
C PHE A 44 0.42 3.93 -8.72
N SER A 45 1.59 3.35 -8.42
CA SER A 45 1.82 2.44 -7.29
C SER A 45 1.36 3.00 -5.94
N VAL A 46 1.86 4.18 -5.58
CA VAL A 46 1.61 4.85 -4.30
C VAL A 46 0.13 5.22 -4.16
N SER A 47 -0.48 5.75 -5.21
CA SER A 47 -1.91 6.09 -5.27
C SER A 47 -2.80 4.86 -5.05
N VAL A 48 -2.46 3.74 -5.69
CA VAL A 48 -3.17 2.47 -5.50
C VAL A 48 -3.07 1.99 -4.06
N PHE A 49 -1.90 2.10 -3.42
CA PHE A 49 -1.77 1.74 -2.01
C PHE A 49 -2.70 2.55 -1.11
N PHE A 50 -2.80 3.87 -1.28
CA PHE A 50 -3.67 4.68 -0.43
C PHE A 50 -5.16 4.41 -0.66
N PHE A 51 -5.57 4.16 -1.91
CA PHE A 51 -6.92 3.71 -2.21
C PHE A 51 -7.24 2.37 -1.51
N LEU A 52 -6.36 1.36 -1.64
CA LEU A 52 -6.54 0.06 -0.98
C LEU A 52 -6.46 0.16 0.55
N SER A 53 -5.67 1.10 1.08
CA SER A 53 -5.62 1.39 2.52
C SER A 53 -6.96 1.92 3.03
N GLY A 54 -7.63 2.79 2.25
CA GLY A 54 -9.00 3.23 2.51
C GLY A 54 -9.98 2.06 2.55
N MET A 55 -9.97 1.21 1.53
CA MET A 55 -10.83 0.02 1.46
C MET A 55 -10.63 -0.93 2.65
N THR A 56 -9.38 -1.25 2.96
CA THR A 56 -9.06 -2.18 4.05
C THR A 56 -9.35 -1.59 5.42
N SER A 57 -9.22 -0.27 5.58
CA SER A 57 -9.63 0.44 6.79
C SER A 57 -11.14 0.40 6.99
N TRP A 58 -11.92 0.61 5.93
CA TRP A 58 -13.39 0.42 5.95
C TRP A 58 -13.75 -0.99 6.43
N TYR A 59 -13.28 -2.05 5.76
CA TYR A 59 -13.62 -3.42 6.14
C TYR A 59 -13.14 -3.81 7.55
N SER A 60 -12.05 -3.20 8.01
CA SER A 60 -11.51 -3.43 9.36
C SER A 60 -12.32 -2.69 10.43
N LEU A 61 -12.87 -1.51 10.12
CA LEU A 61 -13.75 -0.76 11.02
C LEU A 61 -15.14 -1.38 11.06
N GLU A 62 -15.71 -1.74 9.91
CA GLU A 62 -17.03 -2.38 9.81
C GLU A 62 -17.08 -3.70 10.60
N ARG A 63 -16.01 -4.50 10.55
CA ARG A 63 -15.89 -5.79 11.26
C ARG A 63 -15.26 -5.69 12.65
N ARG A 64 -15.04 -4.48 13.17
CA ARG A 64 -14.52 -4.33 14.53
C ARG A 64 -15.50 -4.98 15.50
N ARG A 65 -14.98 -5.56 16.59
CA ARG A 65 -15.85 -6.14 17.60
C ARG A 65 -16.63 -5.02 18.30
N PRO A 66 -17.90 -5.22 18.69
CA PRO A 66 -18.68 -4.19 19.37
C PRO A 66 -18.00 -3.62 20.61
N GLU A 67 -17.27 -4.45 21.35
CA GLU A 67 -16.49 -4.08 22.54
C GLU A 67 -15.18 -3.33 22.23
N GLU A 68 -14.74 -3.31 20.97
CA GLU A 68 -13.57 -2.58 20.52
C GLU A 68 -13.96 -1.15 20.14
N GLY A 69 -13.73 -0.20 21.05
CA GLY A 69 -13.87 1.22 20.77
C GLY A 69 -12.93 1.70 19.63
N LEU A 70 -13.31 2.81 18.97
CA LEU A 70 -12.56 3.37 17.84
C LEU A 70 -11.12 3.72 18.20
N SER A 71 -10.88 4.25 19.41
CA SER A 71 -9.53 4.58 19.90
C SER A 71 -8.64 3.35 20.02
N ARG A 72 -9.17 2.25 20.60
CA ARG A 72 -8.45 0.98 20.72
C ARG A 72 -8.15 0.38 19.35
N TRP A 73 -9.12 0.46 18.43
CA TRP A 73 -8.92 0.05 17.04
C TRP A 73 -7.76 0.83 16.40
N THR A 74 -7.75 2.16 16.53
CA THR A 74 -6.72 3.04 15.97
C THR A 74 -5.36 2.73 16.57
N ALA A 75 -5.23 2.68 17.89
CA ALA A 75 -3.97 2.38 18.56
C ALA A 75 -3.37 1.04 18.11
N ARG A 76 -4.20 -0.02 18.01
CA ARG A 76 -3.78 -1.32 17.50
C ARG A 76 -3.30 -1.26 16.05
N ARG A 77 -3.96 -0.48 15.19
CA ARG A 77 -3.59 -0.34 13.77
C ARG A 77 -2.31 0.46 13.60
N LEU A 78 -2.16 1.58 14.31
CA LEU A 78 -0.94 2.38 14.32
C LEU A 78 0.25 1.56 14.82
N TRP A 79 0.10 0.82 15.92
CA TRP A 79 1.19 -0.02 16.45
C TRP A 79 1.70 -1.06 15.46
N ARG A 80 0.80 -1.66 14.66
CA ARG A 80 1.18 -2.62 13.61
C ARG A 80 1.99 -2.01 12.45
N ILE A 81 2.00 -0.69 12.33
CA ILE A 81 2.78 0.07 11.33
C ILE A 81 4.07 0.60 11.99
N ILE A 82 3.94 1.22 13.17
CA ILE A 82 5.05 1.82 13.92
C ILE A 82 6.09 0.76 14.28
N ALA A 83 5.69 -0.39 14.84
CA ALA A 83 6.67 -1.37 15.31
C ALA A 83 7.56 -1.92 14.17
N PRO A 84 7.03 -2.35 13.01
CA PRO A 84 7.88 -2.70 11.87
C PRO A 84 8.75 -1.55 11.34
N TYR A 85 8.22 -0.32 11.35
CA TYR A 85 8.97 0.86 10.92
C TYR A 85 10.17 1.14 11.84
N LEU A 86 9.99 1.12 13.16
CA LEU A 86 11.07 1.29 14.14
C LEU A 86 12.19 0.27 13.92
N VAL A 87 11.81 -1.00 13.70
CA VAL A 87 12.78 -2.06 13.39
C VAL A 87 13.48 -1.79 12.06
N ALA A 88 12.75 -1.35 11.03
CA ALA A 88 13.34 -1.03 9.73
C ALA A 88 14.36 0.12 9.83
N VAL A 89 14.05 1.18 10.58
CA VAL A 89 15.00 2.29 10.82
C VAL A 89 16.26 1.78 11.52
N ALA A 90 16.13 0.93 12.53
CA ALA A 90 17.28 0.36 13.24
C ALA A 90 18.15 -0.51 12.31
N VAL A 91 17.53 -1.35 11.50
CA VAL A 91 18.23 -2.20 10.52
C VAL A 91 18.91 -1.35 9.45
N CYS A 92 18.22 -0.36 8.90
CA CYS A 92 18.78 0.54 7.89
C CYS A 92 19.97 1.33 8.44
N GLN A 93 19.84 1.89 9.65
CA GLN A 93 20.93 2.58 10.30
C GLN A 93 22.11 1.64 10.50
N PHE A 94 21.88 0.46 11.11
CA PHE A 94 22.93 -0.51 11.39
C PHE A 94 23.71 -0.88 10.14
N LEU A 95 23.03 -1.13 9.02
CA LEU A 95 23.71 -1.46 7.77
C LEU A 95 24.46 -0.24 7.18
N LYS A 96 23.78 0.91 7.04
CA LYS A 96 24.35 2.11 6.40
C LYS A 96 25.52 2.73 7.17
N SER A 97 25.61 2.51 8.47
CA SER A 97 26.67 3.01 9.34
C SER A 97 27.87 2.05 9.50
N GLY A 98 27.91 0.96 8.72
CA GLY A 98 28.96 -0.06 8.85
C GLY A 98 28.82 -0.93 10.10
N PHE A 99 27.60 -1.39 10.39
CA PHE A 99 27.25 -2.27 11.51
C PHE A 99 27.31 -1.58 12.89
N THR A 100 26.91 -0.30 12.95
CA THR A 100 26.87 0.46 14.22
C THR A 100 25.48 1.06 14.48
N LEU A 101 24.99 0.96 15.72
CA LEU A 101 23.72 1.58 16.12
C LEU A 101 23.98 2.70 17.12
N SER A 102 23.61 3.93 16.75
CA SER A 102 23.72 5.10 17.60
C SER A 102 22.33 5.64 17.95
N LEU A 103 22.03 5.75 19.24
CA LEU A 103 20.68 6.07 19.73
C LEU A 103 20.23 7.49 19.36
N GLY A 104 21.14 8.47 19.39
CA GLY A 104 20.80 9.87 19.04
C GLY A 104 20.29 10.00 17.60
N PRO A 105 21.10 9.60 16.59
CA PRO A 105 20.68 9.56 15.20
C PRO A 105 19.44 8.68 14.96
N TYR A 106 19.36 7.52 15.62
CA TYR A 106 18.19 6.64 15.54
C TYR A 106 16.89 7.39 15.87
N VAL A 107 16.85 8.08 17.01
CA VAL A 107 15.66 8.83 17.45
C VAL A 107 15.31 9.93 16.45
N LEU A 108 16.31 10.69 15.98
CA LEU A 108 16.09 11.75 15.00
C LEU A 108 15.50 11.21 13.69
N TRP A 109 16.05 10.11 13.16
CA TRP A 109 15.55 9.48 11.95
C TRP A 109 14.15 8.89 12.10
N VAL A 110 13.87 8.25 13.24
CA VAL A 110 12.55 7.71 13.56
C VAL A 110 11.51 8.83 13.52
N LEU A 111 11.78 9.95 14.18
CA LEU A 111 10.85 11.08 14.29
C LEU A 111 10.70 11.84 12.97
N ASN A 112 11.76 11.91 12.16
CA ASN A 112 11.75 12.66 10.91
C ASN A 112 11.36 11.85 9.67
N PHE A 113 11.22 10.52 9.77
CA PHE A 113 10.82 9.66 8.63
C PHE A 113 11.68 9.85 7.37
N ASN A 114 12.97 10.15 7.55
CA ASN A 114 13.84 10.63 6.47
C ASN A 114 15.16 9.84 6.33
N LEU A 115 15.34 8.73 7.06
CA LEU A 115 16.51 7.87 6.86
C LEU A 115 16.54 7.26 5.46
N GLU A 116 15.37 6.92 4.92
CA GLU A 116 15.21 6.38 3.58
C GLU A 116 14.12 7.13 2.82
N GLY A 117 14.30 7.29 1.51
CA GLY A 117 13.41 8.07 0.66
C GLY A 117 11.96 7.58 0.63
N GLN A 118 11.71 6.31 0.99
CA GLN A 118 10.36 5.73 1.07
C GLN A 118 9.68 5.92 2.44
N PHE A 119 10.41 6.29 3.50
CA PHE A 119 9.85 6.32 4.87
C PHE A 119 8.83 7.44 5.10
N TYR A 120 8.82 8.51 4.29
CA TYR A 120 7.76 9.52 4.34
C TYR A 120 6.34 8.92 4.18
N PHE A 121 6.23 7.82 3.43
CA PHE A 121 4.98 7.13 3.20
C PHE A 121 4.39 6.56 4.49
N VAL A 122 5.25 6.16 5.44
CA VAL A 122 4.83 5.68 6.77
C VAL A 122 4.14 6.80 7.53
N LEU A 123 4.70 8.03 7.52
CA LEU A 123 4.10 9.20 8.15
C LEU A 123 2.70 9.47 7.61
N ILE A 124 2.52 9.44 6.28
CA ILE A 124 1.20 9.62 5.67
C ILE A 124 0.23 8.53 6.12
N TYR A 125 0.67 7.26 6.14
CA TYR A 125 -0.16 6.14 6.60
C TYR A 125 -0.61 6.32 8.05
N LEU A 126 0.26 6.78 8.95
CA LEU A 126 -0.09 7.03 10.35
C LEU A 126 -1.18 8.10 10.45
N GLN A 127 -1.04 9.21 9.72
CA GLN A 127 -2.03 10.29 9.69
C GLN A 127 -3.40 9.80 9.19
N LEU A 128 -3.43 9.05 8.08
CA LEU A 128 -4.69 8.56 7.51
C LEU A 128 -5.35 7.48 8.37
N ILE A 129 -4.58 6.57 8.99
CA ILE A 129 -5.12 5.58 9.92
C ILE A 129 -5.66 6.24 11.20
N ALA A 130 -5.02 7.32 11.67
CA ALA A 130 -5.54 8.10 12.78
C ALA A 130 -6.87 8.80 12.43
N ALA A 131 -6.99 9.33 11.20
CA ALA A 131 -8.22 9.97 10.71
C ALA A 131 -9.32 8.97 10.31
N ALA A 132 -8.96 7.71 10.03
CA ALA A 132 -9.87 6.68 9.49
C ALA A 132 -11.19 6.50 10.26
N PRO A 133 -11.25 6.54 11.61
CA PRO A 133 -12.52 6.43 12.33
C PRO A 133 -13.52 7.53 11.99
N ALA A 134 -13.06 8.78 11.89
CA ALA A 134 -13.93 9.91 11.53
C ALA A 134 -14.41 9.80 10.09
N LEU A 135 -13.49 9.48 9.16
CA LEU A 135 -13.81 9.26 7.74
C LEU A 135 -14.79 8.10 7.54
N TYR A 136 -14.65 7.03 8.33
CA TYR A 136 -15.59 5.91 8.36
C TYR A 136 -16.99 6.35 8.81
N LEU A 137 -17.10 7.12 9.89
CA LEU A 137 -18.40 7.62 10.37
C LEU A 137 -19.07 8.52 9.33
N LEU A 138 -18.31 9.38 8.65
CA LEU A 138 -18.80 10.18 7.53
C LEU A 138 -19.28 9.31 6.37
N THR A 139 -18.51 8.27 6.01
CA THR A 139 -18.91 7.31 4.97
C THR A 139 -20.22 6.60 5.33
N VAL A 140 -20.38 6.16 6.60
CA VAL A 140 -21.62 5.56 7.10
C VAL A 140 -22.79 6.57 7.08
N PHE A 141 -22.53 7.84 7.40
CA PHE A 141 -23.53 8.90 7.35
C PHE A 141 -24.08 9.09 5.92
N CYS A 142 -23.19 9.09 4.92
CA CYS A 142 -23.56 9.20 3.50
C CYS A 142 -24.44 8.04 2.98
N ARG A 143 -24.61 6.96 3.75
CA ARG A 143 -25.50 5.83 3.41
C ARG A 143 -26.99 6.13 3.66
N ARG A 144 -27.33 7.21 4.35
CA ARG A 144 -28.71 7.45 4.82
C ARG A 144 -29.61 8.07 3.74
N GLY A 145 -30.81 7.53 3.60
CA GLY A 145 -31.91 8.13 2.81
C GLY A 145 -31.88 7.79 1.32
N ARG A 146 -32.71 8.49 0.53
CA ARG A 146 -32.83 8.28 -0.93
C ARG A 146 -31.70 8.95 -1.73
N LEU A 147 -30.96 9.88 -1.11
CA LEU A 147 -29.94 10.71 -1.74
C LEU A 147 -28.51 10.21 -1.47
N THR A 148 -28.32 8.91 -1.24
CA THR A 148 -27.00 8.33 -0.88
C THR A 148 -25.90 8.65 -1.89
N PHE A 149 -26.22 8.60 -3.19
CA PHE A 149 -25.27 8.91 -4.25
C PHE A 149 -24.82 10.37 -4.20
N LEU A 150 -25.75 11.30 -3.98
CA LEU A 150 -25.46 12.73 -3.83
C LEU A 150 -24.58 12.98 -2.60
N TRP A 151 -24.89 12.37 -1.46
CA TRP A 151 -24.08 12.50 -0.25
C TRP A 151 -22.67 11.97 -0.41
N ARG A 152 -22.48 10.87 -1.15
CA ARG A 152 -21.15 10.35 -1.47
C ARG A 152 -20.39 11.29 -2.41
N LEU A 153 -21.06 11.89 -3.39
CA LEU A 153 -20.44 12.87 -4.29
C LEU A 153 -20.02 14.14 -3.54
N LEU A 154 -20.87 14.66 -2.67
CA LEU A 154 -20.56 15.80 -1.80
C LEU A 154 -19.38 15.48 -0.87
N TYR A 155 -19.35 14.27 -0.30
CA TYR A 155 -18.24 13.84 0.55
C TYR A 155 -16.92 13.74 -0.24
N LEU A 156 -16.95 13.21 -1.47
CA LEU A 156 -15.78 13.20 -2.35
C LEU A 156 -15.29 14.60 -2.70
N ALA A 157 -16.21 15.51 -3.03
CA ALA A 157 -15.89 16.91 -3.29
C ALA A 157 -15.24 17.56 -2.07
N ALA A 158 -15.82 17.37 -0.87
CA ALA A 158 -15.26 17.87 0.37
C ALA A 158 -13.86 17.28 0.66
N ALA A 159 -13.67 15.97 0.44
CA ALA A 159 -12.37 15.32 0.61
C ALA A 159 -11.31 15.88 -0.36
N LEU A 160 -11.68 16.16 -1.61
CA LEU A 160 -10.80 16.79 -2.59
C LEU A 160 -10.45 18.23 -2.17
N THR A 161 -11.42 19.03 -1.75
CA THR A 161 -11.18 20.40 -1.26
C THR A 161 -10.25 20.41 -0.06
N VAL A 162 -10.48 19.55 0.94
CA VAL A 162 -9.60 19.41 2.10
C VAL A 162 -8.20 18.95 1.67
N SER A 163 -8.10 18.02 0.73
CA SER A 163 -6.81 17.55 0.20
C SER A 163 -6.01 18.69 -0.44
N ILE A 164 -6.63 19.50 -1.29
CA ILE A 164 -6.00 20.66 -1.93
C ILE A 164 -5.60 21.70 -0.89
N PHE A 165 -6.46 21.94 0.11
CA PHE A 165 -6.15 22.83 1.22
C PHE A 165 -4.91 22.36 1.99
N CYS A 166 -4.83 21.07 2.32
CA CYS A 166 -3.66 20.49 3.00
C CYS A 166 -2.38 20.69 2.19
N VAL A 167 -2.41 20.46 0.88
CA VAL A 167 -1.25 20.63 0.00
C VAL A 167 -0.78 22.09 -0.07
N LYS A 168 -1.71 23.06 -0.05
CA LYS A 168 -1.38 24.49 -0.20
C LYS A 168 -1.05 25.21 1.11
N HIS A 169 -1.62 24.77 2.23
CA HIS A 169 -1.67 25.56 3.46
C HIS A 169 -1.19 24.82 4.71
N THR A 170 -0.72 23.59 4.60
CA THR A 170 -0.27 22.83 5.77
C THR A 170 1.15 22.33 5.60
N PHE A 171 1.84 22.21 6.72
CA PHE A 171 3.17 21.61 6.79
C PHE A 171 3.18 20.64 7.97
N ALA A 172 3.40 19.36 7.69
CA ALA A 172 3.49 18.32 8.71
C ALA A 172 4.92 18.17 9.21
N LEU A 173 5.85 17.93 8.28
CA LEU A 173 7.26 17.69 8.59
C LEU A 173 8.10 17.89 7.32
N GLN A 174 9.35 18.33 7.45
CA GLN A 174 10.28 18.44 6.32
C GLN A 174 10.72 17.04 5.83
N THR A 175 10.01 16.47 4.86
CA THR A 175 10.30 15.16 4.29
C THR A 175 10.03 15.15 2.78
N TYR A 176 10.01 13.98 2.14
CA TYR A 176 9.71 13.90 0.71
C TYR A 176 8.21 13.82 0.44
N GLY A 177 7.80 14.38 -0.70
CA GLY A 177 6.47 14.24 -1.28
C GLY A 177 5.30 14.54 -0.34
N GLY A 178 4.28 13.67 -0.34
CA GLY A 178 3.06 13.84 0.46
C GLY A 178 3.29 13.90 1.97
N GLY A 179 4.44 13.44 2.47
CA GLY A 179 4.76 13.50 3.90
C GLY A 179 4.96 14.93 4.40
N ASN A 180 5.20 15.88 3.50
CA ASN A 180 5.31 17.30 3.82
C ASN A 180 4.00 17.92 4.31
N TYR A 181 2.86 17.33 3.99
CA TYR A 181 1.55 17.94 4.18
C TYR A 181 0.73 17.15 5.19
N LEU A 182 -0.21 17.81 5.88
CA LEU A 182 -1.17 17.12 6.72
C LEU A 182 -2.05 16.18 5.88
N LEU A 183 -2.37 15.02 6.46
CA LEU A 183 -3.16 13.94 5.85
C LEU A 183 -2.63 13.44 4.50
N GLY A 184 -1.38 13.76 4.14
CA GLY A 184 -0.78 13.33 2.87
C GLY A 184 -1.26 14.09 1.63
N GLY A 185 -2.00 15.20 1.78
CA GLY A 185 -2.54 15.93 0.64
C GLY A 185 -3.57 15.13 -0.16
N THR A 186 -3.40 15.01 -1.48
CA THR A 186 -4.33 14.27 -2.38
C THR A 186 -4.42 12.77 -2.10
N TYR A 187 -3.53 12.21 -1.28
CA TYR A 187 -3.70 10.86 -0.74
C TYR A 187 -4.92 10.69 0.15
N LEU A 188 -5.36 11.74 0.85
CA LEU A 188 -6.62 11.72 1.61
C LEU A 188 -7.81 11.45 0.68
N PHE A 189 -7.86 12.13 -0.47
CA PHE A 189 -8.91 11.92 -1.47
C PHE A 189 -8.95 10.47 -1.97
N LEU A 190 -7.80 9.89 -2.32
CA LEU A 190 -7.70 8.47 -2.72
C LEU A 190 -8.14 7.51 -1.61
N PHE A 191 -7.76 7.79 -0.37
CA PHE A 191 -8.14 6.99 0.79
C PHE A 191 -9.66 7.03 1.03
N VAL A 192 -10.29 8.21 0.92
CA VAL A 192 -11.75 8.36 1.02
C VAL A 192 -12.48 7.67 -0.13
N MET A 193 -11.99 7.79 -1.37
CA MET A 193 -12.52 7.02 -2.51
C MET A 193 -12.48 5.52 -2.25
N GLY A 194 -11.39 5.01 -1.67
CA GLY A 194 -11.27 3.63 -1.23
C GLY A 194 -12.34 3.23 -0.21
N MET A 195 -12.56 4.05 0.83
CA MET A 195 -13.61 3.77 1.82
C MET A 195 -15.01 3.70 1.19
N ILE A 196 -15.35 4.64 0.32
CA ILE A 196 -16.64 4.67 -0.38
C ILE A 196 -16.78 3.45 -1.31
N ALA A 197 -15.74 3.10 -2.06
CA ALA A 197 -15.75 1.93 -2.94
C ALA A 197 -15.97 0.62 -2.15
N ALA A 198 -15.39 0.51 -0.95
CA ALA A 198 -15.59 -0.64 -0.07
C ALA A 198 -17.01 -0.70 0.50
N ASP A 199 -17.57 0.44 0.94
CA ASP A 199 -18.96 0.56 1.40
C ASP A 199 -19.97 0.23 0.28
N MET A 200 -19.65 0.57 -0.97
CA MET A 200 -20.46 0.21 -2.14
C MET A 200 -20.50 -1.29 -2.43
N GLN A 201 -19.61 -2.08 -1.83
CA GLN A 201 -19.51 -3.53 -2.02
C GLN A 201 -19.51 -3.95 -3.50
N ILE A 202 -18.80 -3.18 -4.35
CA ILE A 202 -18.75 -3.40 -5.79
C ILE A 202 -18.24 -4.83 -6.07
N ALA A 203 -19.05 -5.62 -6.76
CA ALA A 203 -18.73 -7.01 -7.10
C ALA A 203 -19.33 -7.41 -8.45
N VAL A 204 -18.53 -8.09 -9.28
CA VAL A 204 -19.01 -8.66 -10.54
C VAL A 204 -19.37 -10.13 -10.33
N ARG A 205 -20.61 -10.49 -10.63
CA ARG A 205 -21.15 -11.84 -10.37
C ARG A 205 -21.32 -12.72 -11.62
N TYR A 206 -21.41 -12.10 -12.79
CA TYR A 206 -21.69 -12.79 -14.06
C TYR A 206 -20.50 -12.69 -15.00
N LEU A 207 -20.19 -13.79 -15.69
CA LEU A 207 -19.04 -13.85 -16.60
C LEU A 207 -19.12 -12.81 -17.73
N SER A 208 -20.30 -12.66 -18.36
CA SER A 208 -20.51 -11.66 -19.42
C SER A 208 -20.22 -10.23 -18.94
N ARG A 209 -20.68 -9.87 -17.74
CA ARG A 209 -20.36 -8.57 -17.13
C ARG A 209 -18.88 -8.44 -16.80
N ALA A 210 -18.23 -9.52 -16.38
CA ALA A 210 -16.80 -9.51 -16.10
C ALA A 210 -15.95 -9.32 -17.35
N VAL A 211 -16.33 -9.97 -18.46
CA VAL A 211 -15.72 -9.76 -19.78
C VAL A 211 -15.90 -8.30 -20.22
N PHE A 212 -17.12 -7.77 -20.13
CA PHE A 212 -17.39 -6.37 -20.45
C PHE A 212 -16.55 -5.41 -19.59
N CYS A 213 -16.57 -5.56 -18.26
CA CYS A 213 -15.77 -4.73 -17.36
C CYS A 213 -14.27 -4.84 -17.66
N ALA A 214 -13.75 -6.04 -17.93
CA ALA A 214 -12.35 -6.25 -18.28
C ALA A 214 -11.99 -5.51 -19.58
N ALA A 215 -12.81 -5.64 -20.63
CA ALA A 215 -12.63 -4.93 -21.90
C ALA A 215 -12.68 -3.41 -21.72
N THR A 216 -13.71 -2.88 -21.05
CA THR A 216 -13.83 -1.44 -20.77
C THR A 216 -12.65 -0.93 -19.93
N SER A 217 -12.25 -1.67 -18.91
CA SER A 217 -11.12 -1.28 -18.06
C SER A 217 -9.79 -1.27 -18.82
N ALA A 218 -9.59 -2.19 -19.78
CA ALA A 218 -8.42 -2.21 -20.64
C ALA A 218 -8.37 -0.99 -21.57
N VAL A 219 -9.52 -0.60 -22.16
CA VAL A 219 -9.62 0.61 -22.98
C VAL A 219 -9.35 1.88 -22.16
N LEU A 220 -9.96 1.99 -20.97
CA LEU A 220 -9.74 3.15 -20.08
C LEU A 220 -8.28 3.24 -19.62
N PHE A 221 -7.67 2.11 -19.26
CA PHE A 221 -6.25 2.04 -18.92
C PHE A 221 -5.36 2.46 -20.10
N ALA A 222 -5.61 1.93 -21.30
CA ALA A 222 -4.83 2.27 -22.49
C ALA A 222 -4.95 3.77 -22.83
N ALA A 223 -6.15 4.34 -22.74
CA ALA A 223 -6.38 5.76 -22.96
C ALA A 223 -5.67 6.63 -21.91
N ALA A 224 -5.79 6.29 -20.62
CA ALA A 224 -5.13 7.02 -19.54
C ALA A 224 -3.60 6.91 -19.63
N LEU A 225 -3.07 5.75 -19.99
CA LEU A 225 -1.65 5.54 -20.20
C LEU A 225 -1.14 6.32 -21.42
N ALA A 226 -1.85 6.27 -22.55
CA ALA A 226 -1.49 7.03 -23.75
C ALA A 226 -1.46 8.54 -23.46
N PHE A 227 -2.46 9.04 -22.71
CA PHE A 227 -2.47 10.43 -22.25
C PHE A 227 -1.26 10.72 -21.35
N LEU A 228 -0.99 9.92 -20.32
CA LEU A 228 0.15 10.10 -19.43
C LEU A 228 1.50 10.14 -20.19
N LEU A 229 1.70 9.23 -21.14
CA LEU A 229 2.94 9.14 -21.92
C LEU A 229 3.12 10.29 -22.92
N THR A 230 2.00 10.87 -23.39
CA THR A 230 2.01 12.00 -24.31
C THR A 230 2.16 13.33 -23.56
N ASP A 231 1.35 13.54 -22.52
CA ASP A 231 1.33 14.77 -21.72
C ASP A 231 2.52 14.86 -20.76
N ARG A 232 3.04 13.72 -20.29
CA ARG A 232 4.16 13.64 -19.33
C ARG A 232 3.98 14.51 -18.08
N LEU A 233 2.74 14.65 -17.62
CA LEU A 233 2.32 15.45 -16.46
C LEU A 233 2.40 16.97 -16.68
N ALA A 234 2.52 17.43 -17.94
CA ALA A 234 2.54 18.86 -18.27
C ALA A 234 1.24 19.57 -17.83
N MET A 235 0.08 18.91 -17.93
CA MET A 235 -1.17 19.48 -17.45
C MET A 235 -1.18 19.70 -15.94
N ASP A 236 -0.72 18.72 -15.16
CA ASP A 236 -0.65 18.83 -13.70
C ASP A 236 0.34 19.92 -13.28
N GLU A 237 1.48 20.01 -13.97
CA GLU A 237 2.49 21.05 -13.76
C GLU A 237 1.95 22.46 -14.09
N ALA A 238 1.15 22.61 -15.15
CA ALA A 238 0.53 23.89 -15.48
C ALA A 238 -0.51 24.34 -14.45
N LEU A 239 -1.29 23.40 -13.88
CA LEU A 239 -2.38 23.71 -12.95
C LEU A 239 -1.90 23.91 -11.50
N PHE A 240 -0.85 23.19 -11.09
CA PHE A 240 -0.44 23.11 -9.70
C PHE A 240 1.06 23.35 -9.48
N GLY A 241 1.83 23.62 -10.54
CA GLY A 241 3.28 23.70 -10.48
C GLY A 241 3.92 22.37 -10.09
N TRP A 242 5.11 22.45 -9.49
CA TRP A 242 5.84 21.29 -8.97
C TRP A 242 5.18 20.64 -7.74
N LEU A 243 4.11 21.23 -7.22
CA LEU A 243 3.45 20.85 -5.97
C LEU A 243 2.72 19.50 -6.06
N LEU A 244 2.16 19.15 -7.23
CA LEU A 244 1.33 17.95 -7.44
C LEU A 244 1.76 17.13 -8.66
N ARG A 245 3.07 16.89 -8.80
CA ARG A 245 3.59 16.16 -9.97
C ARG A 245 3.47 14.65 -9.81
N VAL A 246 4.14 14.08 -8.80
CA VAL A 246 4.17 12.61 -8.58
C VAL A 246 3.67 12.24 -7.19
N ASN A 247 4.19 12.89 -6.15
CA ASN A 247 3.90 12.59 -4.76
C ASN A 247 3.71 13.90 -3.97
N PRO A 248 2.49 14.30 -3.56
CA PRO A 248 1.23 13.60 -3.76
C PRO A 248 0.69 13.76 -5.20
N PRO A 249 -0.16 12.85 -5.69
CA PRO A 249 -0.53 12.76 -7.10
C PRO A 249 -1.44 13.91 -7.53
N GLY A 250 -1.19 14.45 -8.72
CA GLY A 250 -2.09 15.36 -9.43
C GLY A 250 -3.31 14.66 -10.04
N ILE A 251 -4.02 15.36 -10.93
CA ILE A 251 -5.23 14.86 -11.57
C ILE A 251 -4.89 13.72 -12.52
N THR A 252 -3.84 13.89 -13.33
CA THR A 252 -3.42 12.89 -14.33
C THR A 252 -3.11 11.56 -13.67
N LEU A 253 -2.25 11.57 -12.65
CA LEU A 253 -1.89 10.35 -11.92
C LEU A 253 -3.06 9.77 -11.12
N THR A 254 -3.97 10.61 -10.62
CA THR A 254 -5.20 10.13 -9.96
C THR A 254 -6.06 9.34 -10.95
N VAL A 255 -6.34 9.90 -12.13
CA VAL A 255 -7.14 9.25 -13.18
C VAL A 255 -6.45 7.97 -13.67
N TYR A 256 -5.15 8.03 -13.95
CA TYR A 256 -4.37 6.86 -14.34
C TYR A 256 -4.43 5.75 -13.28
N SER A 257 -4.22 6.09 -12.01
CA SER A 257 -4.26 5.12 -10.90
C SER A 257 -5.63 4.48 -10.73
N LEU A 258 -6.72 5.26 -10.87
CA LEU A 258 -8.09 4.74 -10.84
C LEU A 258 -8.36 3.80 -12.02
N SER A 259 -7.83 4.10 -13.21
CA SER A 259 -7.94 3.19 -14.36
C SER A 259 -7.21 1.86 -14.09
N VAL A 260 -6.04 1.90 -13.46
CA VAL A 260 -5.28 0.70 -13.05
C VAL A 260 -6.04 -0.10 -11.98
N ILE A 261 -6.64 0.55 -10.98
CA ILE A 261 -7.48 -0.12 -9.98
C ILE A 261 -8.65 -0.84 -10.65
N PHE A 262 -9.33 -0.16 -11.57
CA PHE A 262 -10.46 -0.74 -12.29
C PHE A 262 -10.03 -1.90 -13.18
N LEU A 263 -8.86 -1.80 -13.82
CA LEU A 263 -8.24 -2.87 -14.59
C LEU A 263 -7.98 -4.11 -13.71
N ILE A 264 -7.26 -3.94 -12.60
CA ILE A 264 -6.91 -5.06 -11.71
C ILE A 264 -8.16 -5.71 -11.14
N PHE A 265 -9.12 -4.91 -10.67
CA PHE A 265 -10.39 -5.41 -10.14
C PHE A 265 -11.16 -6.24 -11.19
N SER A 266 -11.27 -5.72 -12.42
CA SER A 266 -12.04 -6.35 -13.49
C SER A 266 -11.39 -7.64 -13.98
N TRP A 267 -10.07 -7.64 -14.20
CA TRP A 267 -9.33 -8.83 -14.62
C TRP A 267 -9.25 -9.91 -13.53
N CYS A 268 -9.08 -9.52 -12.26
CA CYS A 268 -9.17 -10.50 -11.16
C CYS A 268 -10.58 -11.09 -11.07
N SER A 269 -11.62 -10.27 -11.23
CA SER A 269 -13.01 -10.74 -11.22
C SER A 269 -13.30 -11.71 -12.36
N LEU A 270 -12.84 -11.38 -13.57
CA LEU A 270 -12.93 -12.26 -14.74
C LEU A 270 -12.19 -13.57 -14.48
N GLY A 271 -10.93 -13.50 -14.04
CA GLY A 271 -10.12 -14.67 -13.74
C GLY A 271 -10.78 -15.63 -12.74
N VAL A 272 -11.36 -15.09 -11.67
CA VAL A 272 -12.13 -15.88 -10.69
C VAL A 272 -13.40 -16.52 -11.29
N LEU A 273 -14.08 -15.82 -12.21
CA LEU A 273 -15.32 -16.28 -12.81
C LEU A 273 -15.12 -17.29 -13.94
N THR A 274 -13.96 -17.30 -14.62
CA THR A 274 -13.63 -18.35 -15.60
C THR A 274 -13.55 -19.74 -14.99
N GLY A 275 -13.30 -19.85 -13.68
CA GLY A 275 -13.20 -21.14 -12.99
C GLY A 275 -11.94 -21.96 -13.34
N SER A 276 -11.01 -21.40 -14.12
CA SER A 276 -9.76 -22.07 -14.48
C SER A 276 -8.88 -22.31 -13.24
N ARG A 277 -8.46 -23.57 -13.02
CA ARG A 277 -7.56 -23.92 -11.91
C ARG A 277 -6.23 -23.19 -12.01
N ALA A 278 -5.65 -23.11 -13.21
CA ALA A 278 -4.38 -22.42 -13.44
C ALA A 278 -4.48 -20.93 -13.06
N VAL A 279 -5.51 -20.23 -13.53
CA VAL A 279 -5.76 -18.82 -13.18
C VAL A 279 -6.00 -18.67 -11.68
N GLY A 280 -6.75 -19.59 -11.06
CA GLY A 280 -6.96 -19.61 -9.62
C GLY A 280 -5.66 -19.71 -8.81
N HIS A 281 -4.72 -20.56 -9.24
CA HIS A 281 -3.40 -20.68 -8.62
C HIS A 281 -2.56 -19.42 -8.78
N ILE A 282 -2.55 -18.82 -9.98
CA ILE A 282 -1.84 -17.55 -10.23
C ILE A 282 -2.38 -16.47 -9.31
N LEU A 283 -3.70 -16.25 -9.27
CA LEU A 283 -4.30 -15.23 -8.41
C LEU A 283 -4.03 -15.51 -6.93
N ALA A 284 -4.08 -16.78 -6.49
CA ALA A 284 -3.76 -17.14 -5.12
C ALA A 284 -2.29 -16.86 -4.75
N GLY A 285 -1.36 -17.13 -5.67
CA GLY A 285 0.07 -16.83 -5.52
C GLY A 285 0.33 -15.33 -5.44
N THR A 286 -0.23 -14.56 -6.39
CA THR A 286 -0.17 -13.09 -6.42
C THR A 286 -0.73 -12.48 -5.13
N ALA A 287 -1.91 -12.94 -4.69
CA ALA A 287 -2.50 -12.49 -3.43
C ALA A 287 -1.67 -12.90 -2.21
N TRP A 288 -1.00 -14.06 -2.24
CA TRP A 288 -0.10 -14.47 -1.16
C TRP A 288 1.07 -13.51 -1.01
N LEU A 289 1.71 -13.12 -2.12
CA LEU A 289 2.78 -12.12 -2.13
C LEU A 289 2.28 -10.75 -1.65
N GLY A 290 1.07 -10.38 -2.06
CA GLY A 290 0.41 -9.12 -1.68
C GLY A 290 0.16 -8.92 -0.18
N ARG A 291 0.27 -9.97 0.64
CA ARG A 291 0.16 -9.86 2.11
C ARG A 291 1.41 -9.30 2.78
N TYR A 292 2.55 -9.28 2.08
CA TYR A 292 3.84 -8.91 2.63
C TYR A 292 4.35 -7.55 2.14
N THR A 293 3.54 -6.79 1.40
CA THR A 293 3.98 -5.56 0.74
C THR A 293 4.54 -4.50 1.68
N LEU A 294 4.04 -4.40 2.93
CA LEU A 294 4.62 -3.48 3.92
C LEU A 294 6.10 -3.78 4.17
N TYR A 295 6.47 -5.05 4.31
CA TYR A 295 7.86 -5.43 4.57
C TYR A 295 8.72 -5.20 3.33
N VAL A 296 8.23 -5.58 2.15
CA VAL A 296 8.93 -5.27 0.88
C VAL A 296 9.14 -3.76 0.75
N PHE A 297 8.11 -2.97 1.01
CA PHE A 297 8.19 -1.52 0.97
C PHE A 297 9.22 -0.96 1.95
N LEU A 298 9.30 -1.45 3.19
CA LEU A 298 10.26 -0.93 4.17
C LEU A 298 11.73 -1.21 3.80
N TYR A 299 12.02 -2.35 3.16
CA TYR A 299 13.40 -2.83 2.99
C TYR A 299 13.93 -2.81 1.54
N HIS A 300 13.10 -2.59 0.52
CA HIS A 300 13.56 -2.73 -0.86
C HIS A 300 14.70 -1.78 -1.25
N MET A 301 14.70 -0.52 -0.80
CA MET A 301 15.77 0.43 -1.13
C MET A 301 17.11 -0.01 -0.57
N ILE A 302 17.16 -0.43 0.70
CA ILE A 302 18.42 -0.91 1.27
C ILE A 302 18.89 -2.20 0.59
N ILE A 303 17.98 -3.06 0.14
CA ILE A 303 18.37 -4.23 -0.66
C ILE A 303 18.95 -3.76 -2.00
N LEU A 304 18.27 -2.83 -2.69
CA LEU A 304 18.70 -2.29 -3.96
C LEU A 304 20.08 -1.63 -3.89
N ASP A 305 20.37 -0.88 -2.82
CA ASP A 305 21.66 -0.21 -2.58
C ASP A 305 22.82 -1.23 -2.42
N TYR A 306 22.57 -2.38 -1.79
CA TYR A 306 23.60 -3.39 -1.52
C TYR A 306 23.76 -4.42 -2.64
N LEU A 307 22.74 -4.67 -3.44
CA LEU A 307 22.77 -5.68 -4.50
C LEU A 307 23.93 -5.53 -5.49
N PRO A 308 24.30 -4.32 -5.97
CA PRO A 308 25.47 -4.13 -6.83
C PRO A 308 26.79 -4.61 -6.20
N VAL A 309 26.94 -4.44 -4.88
CA VAL A 309 28.14 -4.88 -4.15
C VAL A 309 28.15 -6.40 -3.98
N VAL A 310 26.98 -7.00 -3.72
CA VAL A 310 26.85 -8.45 -3.51
C VAL A 310 26.95 -9.24 -4.82
N PHE A 311 26.46 -8.68 -5.93
CA PHE A 311 26.45 -9.32 -7.25
C PHE A 311 27.17 -8.47 -8.30
N PRO A 312 28.50 -8.25 -8.17
CA PRO A 312 29.26 -7.39 -9.09
C PRO A 312 29.25 -7.92 -10.53
N ALA A 313 29.06 -9.23 -10.72
CA ALA A 313 28.94 -9.85 -12.04
C ALA A 313 27.66 -9.45 -12.80
N LEU A 314 26.66 -8.88 -12.13
CA LEU A 314 25.43 -8.36 -12.73
C LEU A 314 25.52 -6.84 -12.92
N SER A 315 26.64 -6.35 -13.46
CA SER A 315 26.87 -4.92 -13.69
C SER A 315 25.98 -4.37 -14.82
N GLU A 316 25.90 -5.09 -15.93
CA GLU A 316 25.15 -4.67 -17.12
C GLU A 316 23.62 -4.81 -16.97
N MET A 317 22.88 -3.86 -17.55
CA MET A 317 21.43 -3.91 -17.60
C MET A 317 20.98 -5.11 -18.45
N SER A 318 20.33 -6.08 -17.81
CA SER A 318 19.87 -7.31 -18.44
C SER A 318 18.60 -7.82 -17.78
N VAL A 319 17.84 -8.65 -18.50
CA VAL A 319 16.64 -9.32 -17.97
C VAL A 319 16.99 -10.17 -16.74
N LEU A 320 18.19 -10.77 -16.75
CA LEU A 320 18.70 -11.54 -15.61
C LEU A 320 18.91 -10.64 -14.39
N LYS A 321 19.62 -9.51 -14.54
CA LYS A 321 19.81 -8.52 -13.46
C LYS A 321 18.48 -8.07 -12.90
N THR A 322 17.54 -7.67 -13.75
CA THR A 322 16.21 -7.22 -13.34
C THR A 322 15.46 -8.31 -12.55
N THR A 323 15.49 -9.56 -13.03
CA THR A 323 14.79 -10.67 -12.37
C THR A 323 15.41 -10.99 -11.01
N VAL A 324 16.74 -11.04 -10.92
CA VAL A 324 17.47 -11.28 -9.67
C VAL A 324 17.20 -10.16 -8.67
N TYR A 325 17.23 -8.90 -9.10
CA TYR A 325 17.06 -7.74 -8.22
C TYR A 325 15.62 -7.63 -7.71
N LEU A 326 14.63 -7.68 -8.60
CA LEU A 326 13.21 -7.69 -8.21
C LEU A 326 12.88 -8.90 -7.34
N GLY A 327 13.41 -10.08 -7.70
CA GLY A 327 13.28 -11.31 -6.93
C GLY A 327 13.83 -11.17 -5.52
N THR A 328 15.01 -10.58 -5.36
CA THR A 328 15.67 -10.42 -4.06
C THR A 328 14.99 -9.37 -3.19
N MET A 329 14.60 -8.23 -3.76
CA MET A 329 13.84 -7.18 -3.08
C MET A 329 12.49 -7.68 -2.54
N CYS A 330 11.87 -8.66 -3.22
CA CYS A 330 10.66 -9.34 -2.73
C CYS A 330 10.99 -10.46 -1.73
N ALA A 331 11.90 -11.38 -2.08
CA ALA A 331 12.11 -12.62 -1.36
C ALA A 331 12.74 -12.41 0.03
N LEU A 332 13.71 -11.50 0.17
CA LEU A 332 14.38 -11.27 1.45
C LEU A 332 13.43 -10.74 2.53
N PRO A 333 12.63 -9.67 2.29
CA PRO A 333 11.70 -9.17 3.30
C PRO A 333 10.60 -10.18 3.64
N ILE A 334 10.11 -10.92 2.64
CA ILE A 334 9.11 -11.98 2.84
C ILE A 334 9.70 -13.12 3.69
N GLY A 335 10.89 -13.61 3.34
CA GLY A 335 11.60 -14.65 4.08
C GLY A 335 11.89 -14.25 5.51
N GLY A 336 12.39 -13.03 5.73
CA GLY A 336 12.63 -12.47 7.06
C GLY A 336 11.36 -12.41 7.91
N LYS A 337 10.24 -12.00 7.33
CA LYS A 337 8.94 -11.98 8.02
C LYS A 337 8.45 -13.38 8.37
N LEU A 338 8.54 -14.33 7.44
CA LEU A 338 8.15 -15.72 7.68
C LEU A 338 8.98 -16.37 8.79
N LEU A 339 10.29 -16.11 8.79
CA LEU A 339 11.20 -16.55 9.84
C LEU A 339 10.83 -15.95 11.20
N TYR A 340 10.61 -14.63 11.27
CA TYR A 340 10.16 -13.95 12.49
C TYR A 340 8.87 -14.57 13.03
N ASP A 341 7.86 -14.81 12.20
CA ASP A 341 6.59 -15.41 12.63
C ASP A 341 6.74 -16.85 13.10
N ARG A 342 7.68 -17.61 12.50
CA ARG A 342 8.01 -18.96 12.96
C ARG A 342 8.68 -18.93 14.32
N LEU A 343 9.70 -18.09 14.51
CA LEU A 343 10.43 -17.92 15.77
C LEU A 343 9.48 -17.46 16.88
N ARG A 344 8.68 -16.42 16.61
CA ARG A 344 7.69 -15.90 17.55
C ARG A 344 6.72 -16.98 18.01
N ARG A 345 6.15 -17.78 17.09
CA ARG A 345 5.24 -18.88 17.44
C ARG A 345 5.94 -19.95 18.29
N SER A 346 7.18 -20.28 17.97
CA SER A 346 7.97 -21.24 18.76
C SER A 346 8.20 -20.75 20.19
N LEU A 347 8.51 -19.46 20.38
CA LEU A 347 8.73 -18.86 21.70
C LEU A 347 7.46 -18.84 22.54
N PHE A 348 6.31 -18.45 21.95
CA PHE A 348 5.03 -18.48 22.66
C PHE A 348 4.59 -19.88 23.06
N ARG A 349 4.87 -20.88 22.21
CA ARG A 349 4.58 -22.28 22.54
C ARG A 349 5.39 -22.75 23.74
N LYS A 350 6.71 -22.49 23.75
CA LYS A 350 7.58 -22.80 24.89
C LYS A 350 7.12 -22.10 26.17
N ALA A 351 6.80 -20.82 26.11
CA ALA A 351 6.32 -20.07 27.27
C ALA A 351 4.97 -20.58 27.81
N ALA A 352 4.09 -21.10 26.93
CA ALA A 352 2.83 -21.70 27.34
C ALA A 352 3.05 -23.08 28.01
N GLU A 353 3.97 -23.89 27.48
CA GLU A 353 4.39 -25.17 28.06
C GLU A 353 5.00 -24.94 29.46
N GLU A 354 5.94 -23.99 29.61
CA GLU A 354 6.53 -23.64 30.92
C GLU A 354 5.50 -23.14 31.94
N ARG A 355 4.51 -22.34 31.51
CA ARG A 355 3.41 -21.90 32.40
C ARG A 355 2.54 -23.07 32.87
N LYS A 356 2.29 -24.04 31.98
CA LYS A 356 1.51 -25.23 32.31
C LYS A 356 2.26 -26.07 33.34
N ASP A 357 3.55 -26.35 33.13
CA ASP A 357 4.40 -27.09 34.06
C ASP A 357 4.49 -26.41 35.44
N MET A 358 4.61 -25.08 35.48
CA MET A 358 4.61 -24.34 36.75
C MET A 358 3.26 -24.41 37.48
N THR A 359 2.15 -24.44 36.75
CA THR A 359 0.82 -24.54 37.34
C THR A 359 0.59 -25.95 37.89
N GLU A 360 1.01 -26.99 37.16
CA GLU A 360 0.93 -28.40 37.57
C GLU A 360 1.81 -28.68 38.81
N ARG A 361 3.02 -28.13 38.87
CA ARG A 361 3.90 -28.23 40.06
C ARG A 361 3.33 -27.52 41.28
N ARG A 362 2.61 -26.41 41.10
CA ARG A 362 1.94 -25.68 42.20
C ARG A 362 0.66 -26.36 42.68
N SER A 363 0.01 -27.19 41.85
CA SER A 363 -1.14 -27.99 42.27
C SER A 363 -0.76 -29.34 42.90
N ALA A 364 0.49 -29.78 42.71
CA ALA A 364 1.03 -31.03 43.25
C ALA A 364 1.81 -30.86 44.56
N ALA A 365 2.08 -29.62 44.97
CA ALA A 365 2.64 -29.21 46.26
C ALA A 365 1.52 -28.62 47.12
#